data_AF-A0A7Y8ID81-F1
#
_entry.id   AF-A0A7Y8ID81-F1
#
_cell.length_a   1.000
_cell.length_b   1.000
_cell.length_c   1.000
_cell.angle_alpha   90.00
_cell.angle_beta   90.00
_cell.angle_gamma   90.00
#
_symmetry.space_group_name_H-M   'P 1'
#
loop_
_entity.id
_entity.type
_entity.pdbx_description
1 polymer ?
#
loop_
_entity_poly.entity_id
_entity_poly.type
_entity_poly.pdbx_seq_one_letter_code
_entity_poly.pdbx_strand_id
1 'polypeptide(L)'
;MSIFRLKRNWIIGGLFILTFALLLLLRVGIFDEGEVDQRGDRGPNLQMRKDRETWMNIYQQGEKIGYVHRQFLKTLEGYRIIESVSMQMNIMGMVQDLGFRTEGNFDRHLSLSSFDFELRSNLFRFAARGRVRGKVLSMVAGGSGAEQKIDFPFEKETQLSMSLLERLVNEDLKPGESRTFRIFDPTLMVQQPVKVAILKEETISVMGRQERAKKVSVDFMGVPHFAWIGEDGTVLKEEGALGIRLEQVSKEEALHKAALSSGADLTEIVSVPANKTLQDVDQIKELKVRLEGVQEGEIFLDGGRQSFERNVLTIRRESISNLPSSIKRDGLFENGKTSLESTPFIQSDHPEIQARVREIVSPDDAPLVKAKKLMAWVHENIQKRPVLSIPNALETLRNRVGDCNEHAVLLTALARASGIPAQVEAGLVYQRGRFYYHAWNALYLGTWVTADSVMDQLPADVTHIRFVRGAEQQVDLVRLVGKVKIEILSQKK
;
A
#
# COMPACT_ATOMS: atom_id res chain seq x y z
N MET A 1 -39.49 -19.01 3.51
CA MET A 1 -39.49 -18.32 2.15
C MET A 1 -39.30 -16.81 2.31
N SER A 2 -38.06 -16.45 2.64
CA SER A 2 -37.69 -15.02 2.50
C SER A 2 -36.24 -14.93 2.01
N ILE A 3 -36.04 -15.02 0.69
CA ILE A 3 -35.20 -14.51 -0.42
C ILE A 3 -34.86 -13.03 -0.19
N PHE A 4 -33.88 -12.78 0.63
CA PHE A 4 -33.20 -11.48 0.46
C PHE A 4 -32.06 -11.61 -0.56
N ARG A 5 -32.36 -11.73 -1.86
CA ARG A 5 -31.57 -11.27 -3.02
C ARG A 5 -31.10 -9.83 -2.83
N LEU A 6 -30.02 -9.70 -2.10
CA LEU A 6 -29.29 -8.42 -2.27
C LEU A 6 -28.21 -8.58 -3.33
N LYS A 7 -28.55 -8.66 -4.66
CA LYS A 7 -27.49 -8.39 -5.68
C LYS A 7 -27.19 -6.89 -5.73
N ARG A 8 -26.36 -6.49 -4.79
CA ARG A 8 -25.65 -5.20 -5.01
C ARG A 8 -24.23 -5.48 -5.53
N ASN A 9 -24.04 -5.52 -6.85
CA ASN A 9 -22.95 -5.40 -7.84
C ASN A 9 -21.77 -4.60 -7.29
N TRP A 10 -21.11 -5.13 -6.20
CA TRP A 10 -19.91 -4.36 -5.75
C TRP A 10 -18.65 -5.02 -6.34
N ILE A 11 -18.05 -4.36 -7.34
CA ILE A 11 -16.68 -4.73 -7.76
C ILE A 11 -15.75 -4.79 -6.54
N ILE A 12 -15.26 -6.03 -6.34
CA ILE A 12 -14.33 -6.29 -5.22
C ILE A 12 -12.91 -5.89 -5.64
N GLY A 13 -12.33 -4.98 -4.90
CA GLY A 13 -10.94 -4.56 -5.16
C GLY A 13 -10.28 -4.02 -3.87
N GLY A 14 -8.99 -4.50 -3.63
CA GLY A 14 -8.22 -4.06 -2.42
C GLY A 14 -7.75 -2.62 -2.56
N LEU A 15 -8.08 -1.70 -1.54
CA LEU A 15 -7.79 -0.26 -1.39
C LEU A 15 -6.43 -0.03 -0.71
N PHE A 16 -5.85 -1.07 -0.15
CA PHE A 16 -4.68 -0.82 0.72
C PHE A 16 -3.43 -0.65 -0.14
N ILE A 17 -3.36 -1.29 -1.40
CA ILE A 17 -2.16 -1.19 -2.27
C ILE A 17 -2.19 0.14 -3.03
N LEU A 18 -3.53 0.60 -3.36
CA LEU A 18 -3.68 1.81 -4.20
C LEU A 18 -3.58 3.07 -3.34
N THR A 19 -4.02 2.93 -2.05
CA THR A 19 -3.96 4.09 -1.13
C THR A 19 -2.53 4.30 -0.62
N PHE A 20 -1.76 3.13 -0.37
CA PHE A 20 -0.37 3.24 0.13
C PHE A 20 0.57 3.58 -1.03
N ALA A 21 0.33 2.87 -2.21
CA ALA A 21 1.18 3.15 -3.39
C ALA A 21 0.94 4.58 -3.90
N LEU A 22 -0.28 5.01 -3.75
CA LEU A 22 -0.64 6.37 -4.19
C LEU A 22 -0.14 7.41 -3.19
N LEU A 23 -0.36 7.22 -1.82
CA LEU A 23 0.19 8.13 -0.79
C LEU A 23 1.73 8.19 -0.87
N LEU A 24 2.25 7.09 -1.30
CA LEU A 24 3.73 7.02 -1.33
C LEU A 24 4.24 7.53 -2.69
N LEU A 25 3.46 7.20 -3.81
CA LEU A 25 3.82 7.70 -5.15
C LEU A 25 3.61 9.21 -5.23
N LEU A 26 2.55 9.75 -4.55
CA LEU A 26 2.44 11.21 -4.41
C LEU A 26 3.60 11.79 -3.61
N ARG A 27 4.24 10.78 -2.94
CA ARG A 27 5.40 11.23 -2.14
C ARG A 27 6.71 10.91 -2.86
N VAL A 28 6.64 10.09 -3.93
CA VAL A 28 7.99 9.67 -4.38
C VAL A 28 7.93 9.40 -5.88
N GLY A 29 7.24 10.04 -6.88
CA GLY A 29 7.08 10.14 -8.34
C GLY A 29 8.17 9.36 -9.10
N ILE A 30 8.10 7.92 -10.08
CA ILE A 30 9.13 7.82 -11.13
C ILE A 30 9.13 6.40 -11.66
N PHE A 31 9.97 5.93 -13.26
CA PHE A 31 10.91 4.93 -13.88
C PHE A 31 12.12 5.67 -14.46
N ASP A 32 13.47 4.77 -15.01
CA ASP A 32 14.41 3.68 -15.32
C ASP A 32 15.83 4.24 -15.40
N GLU A 33 17.03 3.18 -15.39
CA GLU A 33 18.05 2.14 -15.23
C GLU A 33 19.43 2.72 -15.57
N GLY A 34 20.30 2.56 -14.55
CA GLY A 34 21.64 1.92 -14.68
C GLY A 34 22.60 2.51 -13.65
N GLU A 35 23.15 1.59 -12.90
CA GLU A 35 24.20 1.30 -11.90
C GLU A 35 25.54 1.94 -12.27
N VAL A 36 25.98 2.82 -11.29
CA VAL A 36 27.40 2.91 -10.88
C VAL A 36 27.46 3.69 -9.56
N ASP A 37 27.67 2.91 -8.46
CA ASP A 37 28.14 3.24 -7.10
C ASP A 37 29.51 3.93 -7.13
N GLN A 38 29.41 5.30 -7.11
CA GLN A 38 30.67 5.96 -6.69
C GLN A 38 30.40 6.89 -5.51
N ARG A 39 30.78 6.38 -4.29
CA ARG A 39 31.20 7.04 -3.02
C ARG A 39 32.02 8.30 -3.29
N GLY A 40 31.25 9.48 -3.41
CA GLY A 40 32.08 10.70 -3.24
C GLY A 40 31.47 11.62 -2.16
N ASP A 41 31.94 11.39 -0.89
CA ASP A 41 32.18 12.36 0.21
C ASP A 41 32.72 13.69 -0.32
N ARG A 42 31.73 14.54 -0.84
CA ARG A 42 32.17 15.96 -0.79
C ARG A 42 30.93 16.87 -0.75
N GLY A 43 30.66 17.46 0.44
CA GLY A 43 29.93 18.58 1.05
C GLY A 43 29.48 19.63 0.03
N PRO A 44 28.09 19.88 -0.22
CA PRO A 44 27.75 20.99 -1.13
C PRO A 44 27.61 22.32 -0.38
N ASN A 45 28.47 23.38 -0.77
CA ASN A 45 28.30 24.84 -0.82
C ASN A 45 26.85 25.26 -0.54
N LEU A 46 26.51 25.43 0.78
CA LEU A 46 25.28 25.83 1.50
C LEU A 46 24.87 27.26 1.14
N GLN A 47 24.70 27.62 -0.20
CA GLN A 47 23.91 28.85 -0.44
C GLN A 47 22.60 28.84 0.36
N MET A 48 22.51 29.61 1.46
CA MET A 48 21.48 29.94 2.47
C MET A 48 20.08 29.89 1.86
N ARG A 49 19.45 28.65 1.83
CA ARG A 49 18.09 28.40 1.33
C ARG A 49 17.07 29.30 2.03
N LYS A 50 16.24 29.98 1.14
CA LYS A 50 15.19 30.89 1.67
C LYS A 50 13.88 30.10 1.91
N ASP A 51 13.21 30.63 2.88
CA ASP A 51 11.86 30.07 3.08
C ASP A 51 11.06 30.07 1.77
N ARG A 52 10.36 28.84 1.61
CA ARG A 52 9.60 28.73 0.34
C ARG A 52 8.26 28.03 0.62
N GLU A 53 7.34 28.62 -0.21
CA GLU A 53 6.01 27.96 -0.18
C GLU A 53 5.56 27.64 -1.60
N THR A 54 5.02 26.34 -1.69
CA THR A 54 4.62 25.91 -3.05
C THR A 54 3.23 25.27 -2.98
N TRP A 55 2.37 25.79 -3.97
CA TRP A 55 1.03 25.16 -4.15
C TRP A 55 0.97 24.44 -5.49
N MET A 56 0.34 23.21 -5.42
CA MET A 56 0.24 22.43 -6.67
C MET A 56 -1.14 21.80 -6.77
N ASN A 57 -1.64 21.81 -8.05
CA ASN A 57 -2.86 21.01 -8.27
C ASN A 57 -2.50 19.55 -8.56
N ILE A 58 -3.40 18.69 -8.10
CA ILE A 58 -3.24 17.25 -8.40
C ILE A 58 -4.25 16.88 -9.48
N TYR A 59 -3.67 16.25 -10.54
CA TYR A 59 -4.57 15.82 -11.63
C TYR A 59 -4.50 14.29 -11.78
N GLN A 60 -5.70 13.73 -12.20
CA GLN A 60 -5.76 12.32 -12.65
C GLN A 60 -6.39 12.26 -14.04
N GLN A 61 -5.49 11.80 -14.94
CA GLN A 61 -5.90 11.73 -16.37
C GLN A 61 -6.52 13.05 -16.82
N GLY A 62 -5.93 14.17 -16.29
CA GLY A 62 -6.30 15.51 -16.83
C GLY A 62 -7.34 16.20 -15.94
N GLU A 63 -7.95 15.41 -15.05
CA GLU A 63 -8.96 16.04 -14.18
C GLU A 63 -8.36 16.40 -12.81
N LYS A 64 -8.77 17.62 -12.39
CA LYS A 64 -8.24 18.03 -11.07
C LYS A 64 -8.93 17.26 -9.94
N ILE A 65 -8.07 16.66 -9.06
CA ILE A 65 -8.71 15.83 -8.01
C ILE A 65 -8.27 16.33 -6.63
N GLY A 66 -7.36 17.41 -6.61
CA GLY A 66 -6.97 17.93 -5.27
C GLY A 66 -5.76 18.85 -5.40
N TYR A 67 -5.15 19.11 -4.26
CA TYR A 67 -3.98 20.01 -4.30
C TYR A 67 -2.99 19.63 -3.21
N VAL A 68 -1.77 20.15 -3.38
CA VAL A 68 -0.69 19.96 -2.40
C VAL A 68 -0.16 21.34 -1.99
N HIS A 69 0.10 21.40 -0.66
CA HIS A 69 0.76 22.60 -0.13
C HIS A 69 2.03 22.20 0.63
N ARG A 70 3.16 22.88 0.13
CA ARG A 70 4.46 22.54 0.75
C ARG A 70 5.15 23.81 1.27
N GLN A 71 5.73 23.54 2.47
CA GLN A 71 6.48 24.66 3.06
C GLN A 71 7.89 24.17 3.44
N PHE A 72 8.80 24.94 3.00
CA PHE A 72 10.18 24.74 3.44
C PHE A 72 10.67 25.93 4.28
N LEU A 73 10.99 25.57 5.52
CA LEU A 73 11.30 26.69 6.44
C LEU A 73 12.66 26.46 7.08
N LYS A 74 13.41 27.56 7.09
CA LYS A 74 14.70 27.50 7.81
C LYS A 74 14.49 27.66 9.33
N THR A 75 15.26 26.83 10.04
CA THR A 75 15.23 26.98 11.52
C THR A 75 16.65 27.14 12.05
N LEU A 76 16.71 27.46 13.37
CA LEU A 76 18.06 27.63 13.98
C LEU A 76 18.85 26.31 13.93
N GLU A 77 18.18 25.17 13.93
CA GLU A 77 18.82 23.84 14.07
C GLU A 77 18.84 23.10 12.72
N GLY A 78 18.34 23.73 11.65
CA GLY A 78 18.33 23.07 10.32
C GLY A 78 17.13 23.54 9.49
N TYR A 79 16.16 22.48 9.26
CA TYR A 79 15.03 22.83 8.37
C TYR A 79 13.75 22.17 8.88
N ARG A 80 12.71 22.90 8.57
CA ARG A 80 11.37 22.34 8.82
C ARG A 80 10.60 22.29 7.50
N ILE A 81 10.09 20.97 7.20
CA ILE A 81 9.32 20.82 5.95
C ILE A 81 7.92 20.31 6.30
N ILE A 82 6.95 21.12 5.70
CA ILE A 82 5.55 20.71 5.95
C ILE A 82 4.88 20.45 4.60
N GLU A 83 4.14 19.32 4.62
CA GLU A 83 3.41 18.98 3.39
C GLU A 83 1.97 18.58 3.76
N SER A 84 1.07 19.33 2.98
CA SER A 84 -0.35 18.99 3.18
C SER A 84 -0.98 18.62 1.84
N VAL A 85 -1.72 17.53 1.92
CA VAL A 85 -2.36 17.06 0.67
C VAL A 85 -3.87 16.90 0.94
N SER A 86 -4.64 17.44 -0.03
CA SER A 86 -6.10 17.22 -0.01
C SER A 86 -6.58 16.79 -1.41
N MET A 87 -7.41 15.70 -1.33
CA MET A 87 -7.85 15.24 -2.67
C MET A 87 -9.09 14.36 -2.52
N GLN A 88 -9.81 14.21 -3.76
CA GLN A 88 -10.93 13.27 -3.85
C GLN A 88 -10.63 12.19 -4.89
N MET A 89 -11.14 11.02 -4.51
CA MET A 89 -10.86 9.93 -5.46
C MET A 89 -12.09 9.03 -5.58
N ASN A 90 -12.13 8.50 -6.85
CA ASN A 90 -13.23 7.54 -7.10
C ASN A 90 -12.67 6.10 -7.06
N ILE A 91 -13.27 5.36 -6.21
CA ILE A 91 -12.80 3.97 -6.05
C ILE A 91 -14.03 3.08 -5.82
N MET A 92 -14.01 2.07 -6.60
CA MET A 92 -15.11 1.09 -6.52
C MET A 92 -16.46 1.81 -6.64
N GLY A 93 -16.40 2.89 -7.43
CA GLY A 93 -17.69 3.54 -7.74
C GLY A 93 -18.07 4.56 -6.68
N MET A 94 -17.18 4.74 -5.66
CA MET A 94 -17.52 5.70 -4.58
C MET A 94 -16.41 6.76 -4.49
N VAL A 95 -16.91 8.07 -4.22
CA VAL A 95 -15.93 9.18 -4.10
C VAL A 95 -15.51 9.29 -2.63
N GLN A 96 -14.15 9.32 -2.48
CA GLN A 96 -13.62 9.36 -1.11
C GLN A 96 -12.68 10.57 -0.97
N ASP A 97 -12.83 11.18 0.26
CA ASP A 97 -11.89 12.28 0.56
C ASP A 97 -10.66 11.75 1.30
N LEU A 98 -9.59 12.35 0.87
CA LEU A 98 -8.32 11.92 1.51
C LEU A 98 -7.46 13.16 1.80
N GLY A 99 -7.02 13.17 3.02
CA GLY A 99 -6.09 14.25 3.41
C GLY A 99 -4.97 13.71 4.30
N PHE A 100 -3.73 14.26 3.97
CA PHE A 100 -2.69 13.97 5.00
C PHE A 100 -1.74 15.16 5.11
N ARG A 101 -1.17 15.10 6.29
CA ARG A 101 -0.20 16.15 6.60
C ARG A 101 1.06 15.53 7.24
N THR A 102 2.15 15.96 6.62
CA THR A 102 3.44 15.52 7.19
C THR A 102 4.30 16.74 7.57
N GLU A 103 4.75 16.62 8.79
CA GLU A 103 5.73 17.62 9.24
C GLU A 103 7.02 16.95 9.70
N GLY A 104 8.11 17.43 9.03
CA GLY A 104 9.42 16.87 9.39
C GLY A 104 10.41 17.96 9.83
N ASN A 105 11.17 17.59 10.90
CA ASN A 105 12.32 18.43 11.30
C ASN A 105 13.66 17.76 10.94
N PHE A 106 14.51 18.70 10.31
CA PHE A 106 15.75 18.11 9.76
C PHE A 106 16.94 18.95 10.23
N ASP A 107 18.12 18.20 10.26
CA ASP A 107 19.33 18.97 10.60
C ASP A 107 19.87 19.67 9.35
N ARG A 108 21.01 20.32 9.41
CA ARG A 108 21.50 21.17 8.30
C ARG A 108 21.89 20.31 7.09
N HIS A 109 22.00 18.99 7.37
CA HIS A 109 22.30 18.09 6.23
C HIS A 109 21.03 17.39 5.74
N LEU A 110 19.83 17.91 6.25
CA LEU A 110 18.52 17.38 5.85
C LEU A 110 18.34 15.92 6.29
N SER A 111 19.12 15.59 7.31
CA SER A 111 18.84 14.32 8.01
C SER A 111 17.67 14.48 8.99
N LEU A 112 16.86 13.36 9.13
CA LEU A 112 15.59 13.44 9.88
C LEU A 112 15.89 13.48 11.39
N SER A 113 15.26 14.49 12.03
CA SER A 113 15.32 14.54 13.53
C SER A 113 13.99 14.08 14.13
N SER A 114 12.91 14.59 13.63
CA SER A 114 11.58 14.15 14.11
C SER A 114 10.54 14.37 13.01
N PHE A 115 9.39 13.65 13.21
CA PHE A 115 8.31 13.91 12.24
C PHE A 115 6.96 13.68 12.91
N ASP A 116 6.02 14.32 12.29
CA ASP A 116 4.61 14.16 12.65
C ASP A 116 3.79 13.93 11.37
N PHE A 117 3.03 12.83 11.48
CA PHE A 117 2.24 12.48 10.28
C PHE A 117 0.78 12.23 10.69
N GLU A 118 -0.08 12.80 9.78
CA GLU A 118 -1.51 12.56 10.04
C GLU A 118 -2.23 12.30 8.71
N LEU A 119 -2.98 11.27 8.80
CA LEU A 119 -3.82 10.92 7.64
C LEU A 119 -5.28 10.88 8.06
N ARG A 120 -6.08 11.63 7.23
CA ARG A 120 -7.51 11.64 7.55
C ARG A 120 -8.32 11.25 6.31
N SER A 121 -9.16 10.32 6.65
CA SER A 121 -10.21 10.00 5.66
C SER A 121 -11.58 10.04 6.33
N ASN A 122 -12.67 10.01 5.58
CA ASN A 122 -14.02 10.17 6.20
C ASN A 122 -14.15 9.39 7.50
N LEU A 123 -13.85 8.10 7.57
CA LEU A 123 -14.17 7.32 8.78
C LEU A 123 -12.88 6.92 9.51
N PHE A 124 -11.73 7.24 8.90
CA PHE A 124 -10.51 6.68 9.53
C PHE A 124 -9.49 7.80 9.71
N ARG A 125 -8.75 7.57 10.80
CA ARG A 125 -7.62 8.49 11.08
C ARG A 125 -6.39 7.68 11.48
N PHE A 126 -5.28 8.19 10.96
CA PHE A 126 -4.00 7.58 11.35
C PHE A 126 -2.97 8.67 11.66
N ALA A 127 -2.27 8.32 12.76
CA ALA A 127 -1.21 9.29 13.09
C ALA A 127 0.07 8.54 13.48
N ALA A 128 1.15 9.21 13.09
CA ALA A 128 2.46 8.67 13.49
C ALA A 128 3.41 9.83 13.83
N ARG A 129 4.07 9.54 15.02
CA ARG A 129 5.07 10.53 15.46
C ARG A 129 6.37 9.83 15.83
N GLY A 130 7.42 10.51 15.33
CA GLY A 130 8.69 9.80 15.61
C GLY A 130 9.82 10.79 15.86
N ARG A 131 10.76 10.28 16.68
CA ARG A 131 11.97 11.07 16.93
C ARG A 131 13.21 10.17 16.77
N VAL A 132 14.22 10.84 16.17
CA VAL A 132 15.47 10.07 15.99
C VAL A 132 16.46 10.43 17.09
N ARG A 133 16.92 9.40 17.85
CA ARG A 133 18.04 9.54 18.79
C ARG A 133 19.15 8.54 18.44
N GLY A 134 20.32 9.12 18.02
CA GLY A 134 21.38 8.19 17.55
C GLY A 134 20.95 7.41 16.30
N LYS A 135 20.88 6.11 16.40
CA LYS A 135 20.53 5.27 15.22
C LYS A 135 19.18 4.61 15.44
N VAL A 136 18.47 5.27 16.35
CA VAL A 136 17.18 4.61 16.64
C VAL A 136 16.07 5.64 16.40
N LEU A 137 15.04 5.20 15.59
CA LEU A 137 13.78 5.98 15.47
C LEU A 137 12.71 5.42 16.41
N SER A 138 12.42 6.31 17.47
CA SER A 138 11.30 5.94 18.36
C SER A 138 10.00 6.59 17.89
N MET A 139 9.01 5.72 17.71
CA MET A 139 7.78 6.32 17.14
C MET A 139 6.54 5.72 17.81
N VAL A 140 5.56 6.54 17.79
CA VAL A 140 4.22 6.11 18.20
C VAL A 140 3.27 6.23 16.99
N ALA A 141 2.65 5.08 16.67
CA ALA A 141 1.77 5.13 15.49
C ALA A 141 0.49 4.35 15.74
N GLY A 142 -0.60 4.73 15.13
CA GLY A 142 -1.87 3.99 15.22
C GLY A 142 -3.06 4.95 15.19
N GLY A 143 -4.27 4.39 15.15
CA GLY A 143 -5.54 5.16 15.26
C GLY A 143 -5.82 5.60 16.69
N SER A 144 -6.76 6.56 16.87
CA SER A 144 -7.07 7.13 18.20
C SER A 144 -7.36 6.02 19.22
N GLY A 145 -6.44 5.87 20.26
CA GLY A 145 -6.72 4.94 21.40
C GLY A 145 -6.04 3.59 21.19
N ALA A 146 -5.34 3.43 20.00
CA ALA A 146 -4.64 2.14 19.76
C ALA A 146 -3.21 2.40 19.30
N GLU A 147 -2.62 3.50 19.88
CA GLU A 147 -1.25 3.82 19.41
C GLU A 147 -0.24 2.83 20.00
N GLN A 148 0.69 2.50 19.12
CA GLN A 148 1.76 1.60 19.59
C GLN A 148 3.13 2.30 19.47
N LYS A 149 3.79 1.95 20.56
CA LYS A 149 5.18 2.46 20.48
C LYS A 149 6.07 1.44 19.74
N ILE A 150 6.86 2.09 18.81
CA ILE A 150 7.76 1.20 18.04
C ILE A 150 9.16 1.84 17.98
N ASP A 151 10.08 0.94 18.27
CA ASP A 151 11.46 1.43 18.07
C ASP A 151 12.08 0.73 16.85
N PHE A 152 12.63 1.65 16.00
CA PHE A 152 13.19 1.13 14.74
C PHE A 152 14.68 1.47 14.66
N PRO A 153 15.46 0.41 14.81
CA PRO A 153 16.90 0.69 14.68
C PRO A 153 17.31 0.90 13.21
N PHE A 154 18.09 1.98 12.93
CA PHE A 154 18.57 2.10 11.54
C PHE A 154 20.09 1.88 11.48
N GLU A 155 20.51 1.15 10.39
CA GLU A 155 21.96 0.90 10.19
C GLU A 155 22.65 2.15 9.62
N LYS A 156 21.84 2.97 8.90
CA LYS A 156 22.37 4.21 8.29
C LYS A 156 21.38 5.36 8.48
N GLU A 157 21.93 6.63 8.37
CA GLU A 157 21.08 7.84 8.51
C GLU A 157 19.85 7.76 7.59
N THR A 158 18.72 8.14 8.17
CA THR A 158 17.46 8.01 7.40
C THR A 158 16.90 9.41 7.11
N GLN A 159 16.14 9.47 5.99
CA GLN A 159 15.43 10.71 5.61
C GLN A 159 13.95 10.40 5.34
N LEU A 160 13.20 11.55 5.25
CA LEU A 160 11.80 11.38 4.81
C LEU A 160 11.69 11.66 3.31
N SER A 161 10.65 11.09 2.75
CA SER A 161 10.49 11.24 1.28
C SER A 161 10.41 12.72 0.89
N MET A 162 9.83 13.59 1.75
CA MET A 162 9.62 15.00 1.38
C MET A 162 10.94 15.78 1.38
N SER A 163 11.98 15.19 1.99
CA SER A 163 13.26 15.94 2.00
C SER A 163 14.13 15.54 0.81
N LEU A 164 13.69 14.49 0.15
CA LEU A 164 14.56 13.91 -0.88
C LEU A 164 14.77 14.93 -2.02
N LEU A 165 13.66 15.51 -2.50
CA LEU A 165 13.82 16.42 -3.66
C LEU A 165 14.58 17.69 -3.23
N GLU A 166 14.48 17.97 -1.89
CA GLU A 166 15.26 19.13 -1.41
C GLU A 166 16.76 18.82 -1.36
N ARG A 167 17.03 17.67 -1.13
CA ARG A 167 18.46 17.27 -1.03
C ARG A 167 19.09 17.25 -2.42
N LEU A 168 18.28 17.00 -3.40
CA LEU A 168 18.85 16.84 -4.75
C LEU A 168 19.24 18.21 -5.32
N VAL A 169 18.64 19.24 -4.78
CA VAL A 169 19.01 20.58 -5.28
C VAL A 169 20.51 20.83 -5.10
N ASN A 170 21.16 20.24 -4.19
CA ASN A 170 22.58 20.56 -3.93
C ASN A 170 23.48 19.36 -4.23
N GLU A 171 22.80 18.40 -4.80
CA GLU A 171 23.64 17.24 -5.17
C GLU A 171 24.33 17.52 -6.51
N ASP A 172 25.60 17.31 -6.49
CA ASP A 172 26.33 17.56 -7.76
C ASP A 172 26.21 16.34 -8.68
N LEU A 173 25.00 15.94 -8.88
CA LEU A 173 24.85 14.79 -9.79
C LEU A 173 24.71 15.30 -11.23
N LYS A 174 25.58 14.71 -12.10
CA LYS A 174 25.47 15.06 -13.53
C LYS A 174 24.39 14.22 -14.21
N PRO A 175 23.83 14.82 -15.31
CA PRO A 175 22.85 14.02 -16.07
C PRO A 175 23.38 12.62 -16.40
N GLY A 176 22.58 11.61 -16.08
CA GLY A 176 22.99 10.20 -16.35
C GLY A 176 23.50 9.51 -15.08
N GLU A 177 23.78 10.32 -14.02
CA GLU A 177 24.26 9.71 -12.76
C GLU A 177 23.07 9.39 -11.86
N SER A 178 23.26 8.26 -11.06
CA SER A 178 22.18 7.90 -10.11
C SER A 178 22.77 7.67 -8.71
N ARG A 179 21.85 7.86 -7.77
CA ARG A 179 22.23 7.62 -6.37
C ARG A 179 21.04 7.00 -5.62
N THR A 180 21.51 6.21 -4.58
CA THR A 180 20.43 5.56 -3.80
C THR A 180 20.39 6.16 -2.39
N PHE A 181 19.11 6.51 -2.05
CA PHE A 181 18.88 7.03 -0.68
C PHE A 181 17.96 6.08 0.11
N ARG A 182 18.18 6.14 1.40
CA ARG A 182 17.26 5.35 2.24
C ARG A 182 16.20 6.27 2.85
N ILE A 183 14.92 5.88 2.55
CA ILE A 183 13.82 6.76 2.97
C ILE A 183 12.90 6.00 3.92
N PHE A 184 12.68 6.70 5.01
CA PHE A 184 11.72 6.09 5.95
C PHE A 184 10.31 6.58 5.59
N ASP A 185 9.37 5.64 5.49
CA ASP A 185 7.96 5.99 5.19
C ASP A 185 7.08 5.74 6.43
N PRO A 186 6.48 6.78 6.94
CA PRO A 186 5.71 6.65 8.20
C PRO A 186 4.41 5.86 7.99
N THR A 187 4.03 5.74 6.72
CA THR A 187 2.79 4.98 6.49
C THR A 187 3.08 3.47 6.42
N LEU A 188 4.42 3.16 5.92
CA LEU A 188 4.77 1.72 5.81
C LEU A 188 5.58 1.29 7.03
N MET A 189 5.97 2.31 7.73
CA MET A 189 6.84 2.08 8.91
C MET A 189 8.01 1.17 8.56
N VAL A 190 8.59 1.50 7.42
CA VAL A 190 9.78 0.74 6.98
C VAL A 190 10.72 1.71 6.25
N GLN A 191 12.02 1.28 6.37
CA GLN A 191 13.03 2.03 5.59
C GLN A 191 13.29 1.33 4.25
N GLN A 192 13.20 2.24 3.13
CA GLN A 192 13.39 1.59 1.80
C GLN A 192 14.40 2.39 0.97
N PRO A 193 15.11 1.57 0.18
CA PRO A 193 16.02 2.28 -0.74
C PRO A 193 15.26 2.93 -1.91
N VAL A 194 15.78 4.17 -2.16
CA VAL A 194 15.16 4.90 -3.29
C VAL A 194 16.30 5.38 -4.21
N LYS A 195 16.11 4.93 -5.47
CA LYS A 195 17.14 5.35 -6.46
C LYS A 195 16.71 6.65 -7.17
N VAL A 196 17.74 7.53 -7.27
CA VAL A 196 17.43 8.83 -7.90
C VAL A 196 18.45 9.06 -9.02
N ALA A 197 17.83 9.59 -10.16
CA ALA A 197 18.74 9.91 -11.27
C ALA A 197 18.37 11.28 -11.86
N ILE A 198 19.53 12.03 -12.19
CA ILE A 198 19.29 13.29 -12.92
C ILE A 198 19.29 12.98 -14.43
N LEU A 199 18.10 13.34 -15.03
CA LEU A 199 17.99 12.91 -16.45
C LEU A 199 18.50 14.01 -17.38
N LYS A 200 17.85 15.10 -17.32
CA LYS A 200 18.27 16.19 -18.22
C LYS A 200 17.72 17.52 -17.70
N GLU A 201 18.27 18.59 -18.33
CA GLU A 201 17.66 19.91 -18.09
C GLU A 201 16.80 20.33 -19.29
N GLU A 202 15.59 20.81 -18.89
CA GLU A 202 14.73 21.23 -20.02
C GLU A 202 13.87 22.42 -19.59
N THR A 203 13.34 23.11 -20.63
CA THR A 203 12.43 24.24 -20.36
C THR A 203 10.97 23.76 -20.43
N ILE A 204 10.27 24.05 -19.30
CA ILE A 204 8.87 23.58 -19.25
C ILE A 204 7.98 24.80 -19.00
N SER A 205 6.71 24.67 -19.50
CA SER A 205 5.73 25.75 -19.25
C SER A 205 4.97 25.50 -17.94
N VAL A 206 5.04 26.42 -17.02
CA VAL A 206 4.32 26.31 -15.73
C VAL A 206 3.82 27.72 -15.35
N MET A 207 2.50 27.74 -15.11
CA MET A 207 1.83 29.02 -14.72
C MET A 207 2.01 30.07 -15.81
N GLY A 208 2.05 29.59 -17.11
CA GLY A 208 2.07 30.51 -18.26
C GLY A 208 3.46 31.07 -18.53
N ARG A 209 4.50 30.52 -17.77
CA ARG A 209 5.89 31.00 -17.97
C ARG A 209 6.78 29.83 -18.37
N GLN A 210 7.79 30.23 -19.19
CA GLN A 210 8.80 29.19 -19.52
C GLN A 210 9.90 29.16 -18.45
N GLU A 211 10.03 27.92 -17.85
CA GLU A 211 11.03 27.81 -16.74
C GLU A 211 12.03 26.69 -17.05
N ARG A 212 13.24 27.07 -16.82
CA ARG A 212 14.26 26.00 -16.93
C ARG A 212 14.20 25.08 -15.70
N ALA A 213 14.28 23.75 -16.01
CA ALA A 213 14.11 22.83 -14.87
C ALA A 213 14.96 21.58 -15.11
N LYS A 214 15.43 21.13 -13.90
CA LYS A 214 16.09 19.80 -13.91
C LYS A 214 15.07 18.67 -13.74
N LYS A 215 15.10 17.85 -14.82
CA LYS A 215 14.22 16.67 -14.68
C LYS A 215 14.92 15.52 -13.94
N VAL A 216 14.21 15.08 -12.88
CA VAL A 216 14.82 14.03 -12.03
C VAL A 216 13.86 12.83 -12.00
N SER A 217 14.61 11.66 -12.06
CA SER A 217 13.83 10.43 -11.90
C SER A 217 14.02 9.84 -10.49
N VAL A 218 12.94 9.53 -9.86
CA VAL A 218 12.95 8.87 -8.51
C VAL A 218 12.28 7.49 -8.64
N ASP A 219 13.12 6.42 -8.44
CA ASP A 219 12.61 5.03 -8.57
C ASP A 219 12.29 4.44 -7.19
N PHE A 220 11.01 4.07 -7.08
CA PHE A 220 10.58 3.43 -5.82
C PHE A 220 9.95 2.06 -6.15
N MET A 221 10.63 1.06 -5.70
CA MET A 221 10.17 -0.33 -5.84
C MET A 221 9.86 -0.67 -7.30
N GLY A 222 10.71 -0.01 -8.15
CA GLY A 222 10.65 -0.43 -9.59
C GLY A 222 9.68 0.45 -10.39
N VAL A 223 9.06 1.42 -9.66
CA VAL A 223 8.12 2.30 -10.38
C VAL A 223 8.72 3.71 -10.43
N PRO A 224 9.06 4.19 -11.80
CA PRO A 224 9.71 5.50 -11.87
C PRO A 224 8.69 6.65 -11.71
N HIS A 225 9.18 7.76 -11.15
CA HIS A 225 8.47 9.04 -10.95
C HIS A 225 9.39 10.17 -11.39
N PHE A 226 8.66 11.26 -11.95
CA PHE A 226 9.52 12.34 -12.45
C PHE A 226 9.13 13.66 -11.76
N ALA A 227 10.21 14.41 -11.55
CA ALA A 227 9.98 15.75 -10.97
C ALA A 227 10.84 16.76 -11.74
N TRP A 228 10.19 17.85 -11.93
CA TRP A 228 10.94 18.97 -12.53
C TRP A 228 11.23 20.03 -11.46
N ILE A 229 12.60 20.21 -11.26
CA ILE A 229 13.01 21.11 -10.16
C ILE A 229 13.61 22.37 -10.79
N GLY A 230 12.97 23.53 -10.38
CA GLY A 230 13.46 24.83 -10.93
C GLY A 230 14.83 25.20 -10.39
N GLU A 231 15.39 26.29 -10.88
CA GLU A 231 16.75 26.74 -10.49
C GLU A 231 16.81 27.14 -9.02
N ASP A 232 15.67 27.52 -8.55
CA ASP A 232 15.66 27.99 -7.14
C ASP A 232 15.29 26.85 -6.19
N GLY A 233 15.18 25.59 -6.81
CA GLY A 233 14.95 24.42 -5.92
C GLY A 233 13.45 24.12 -5.78
N THR A 234 12.59 24.96 -6.45
CA THR A 234 11.14 24.75 -6.35
C THR A 234 10.73 23.59 -7.27
N VAL A 235 9.89 22.77 -6.69
CA VAL A 235 9.34 21.70 -7.55
C VAL A 235 8.20 22.28 -8.42
N LEU A 236 8.41 22.20 -9.74
CA LEU A 236 7.46 22.88 -10.65
C LEU A 236 6.42 21.89 -11.16
N LYS A 237 6.79 20.71 -11.29
CA LYS A 237 5.89 19.68 -11.86
C LYS A 237 6.35 18.29 -11.40
N GLU A 238 5.25 17.38 -11.19
CA GLU A 238 5.54 15.97 -10.89
C GLU A 238 4.61 15.07 -11.69
N GLU A 239 5.33 13.98 -12.11
CA GLU A 239 4.53 12.97 -12.82
C GLU A 239 4.76 11.59 -12.22
N GLY A 240 3.50 10.97 -11.92
CA GLY A 240 3.61 9.68 -11.23
C GLY A 240 2.83 8.60 -11.98
N ALA A 241 2.48 7.52 -11.32
CA ALA A 241 1.76 6.38 -11.93
C ALA A 241 0.25 6.66 -11.89
N LEU A 242 -0.42 5.90 -12.65
CA LEU A 242 -1.90 5.89 -12.65
C LEU A 242 -2.44 7.22 -13.17
N GLY A 243 -1.61 7.91 -14.00
CA GLY A 243 -2.12 9.13 -14.65
C GLY A 243 -2.12 10.33 -13.71
N ILE A 244 -1.38 10.22 -12.57
CA ILE A 244 -1.37 11.33 -11.59
C ILE A 244 -0.24 12.29 -11.96
N ARG A 245 -0.66 13.53 -11.90
CA ARG A 245 0.31 14.60 -12.18
C ARG A 245 0.07 15.79 -11.26
N LEU A 246 1.17 16.44 -10.85
CA LEU A 246 1.08 17.67 -10.04
C LEU A 246 1.74 18.82 -10.80
N GLU A 247 1.04 19.90 -10.72
CA GLU A 247 1.61 21.09 -11.39
C GLU A 247 1.47 22.32 -10.49
N GLN A 248 2.56 23.09 -10.50
CA GLN A 248 2.59 24.28 -9.62
C GLN A 248 1.54 25.30 -10.11
N VAL A 249 0.85 25.85 -9.04
CA VAL A 249 -0.15 26.89 -9.36
C VAL A 249 -0.15 27.91 -8.22
N SER A 250 -0.94 29.04 -8.45
CA SER A 250 -1.10 30.00 -7.33
C SER A 250 -1.97 29.40 -6.22
N LYS A 251 -1.87 30.01 -5.03
CA LYS A 251 -2.71 29.56 -3.89
C LYS A 251 -4.20 29.65 -4.24
N GLU A 252 -4.56 30.74 -4.86
CA GLU A 252 -5.99 30.94 -5.18
C GLU A 252 -6.49 29.85 -6.13
N GLU A 253 -5.65 29.55 -7.11
CA GLU A 253 -6.05 28.48 -8.05
C GLU A 253 -6.11 27.11 -7.37
N ALA A 254 -5.17 26.81 -6.57
CA ALA A 254 -5.14 25.50 -5.90
C ALA A 254 -6.36 25.30 -5.00
N LEU A 255 -6.88 26.40 -4.37
CA LEU A 255 -7.96 26.27 -3.37
C LEU A 255 -9.31 26.43 -4.03
N HIS A 256 -9.34 26.64 -5.34
CA HIS A 256 -10.64 26.78 -6.04
C HIS A 256 -11.30 25.41 -6.20
N LYS A 257 -12.47 25.15 -5.48
CA LYS A 257 -13.10 23.81 -5.32
C LYS A 257 -14.03 23.51 -6.49
N ALA A 258 -14.55 24.62 -7.17
CA ALA A 258 -15.50 24.42 -8.28
C ALA A 258 -14.85 23.66 -9.45
N ALA A 259 -13.55 23.26 -9.35
CA ALA A 259 -12.83 22.56 -10.43
C ALA A 259 -12.53 21.12 -10.02
N LEU A 260 -13.16 20.65 -8.80
CA LEU A 260 -12.69 19.32 -8.31
C LEU A 260 -13.60 18.23 -8.90
N SER A 261 -12.97 17.30 -9.66
CA SER A 261 -13.65 16.06 -10.11
C SER A 261 -13.10 14.83 -9.37
N SER A 262 -13.95 13.79 -9.26
CA SER A 262 -13.52 12.59 -8.49
C SER A 262 -12.65 11.67 -9.35
N GLY A 263 -12.24 12.21 -10.60
CA GLY A 263 -11.34 11.42 -11.47
C GLY A 263 -11.96 10.08 -11.83
N ALA A 264 -11.15 9.22 -12.67
CA ALA A 264 -11.60 7.86 -13.05
C ALA A 264 -11.50 6.88 -11.88
N ASP A 265 -12.34 5.79 -12.05
CA ASP A 265 -12.31 4.78 -10.97
C ASP A 265 -10.97 4.03 -10.98
N LEU A 266 -10.23 4.16 -9.85
CA LEU A 266 -8.86 3.62 -9.78
C LEU A 266 -8.88 2.09 -9.79
N THR A 267 -9.98 1.51 -9.24
CA THR A 267 -10.06 0.02 -9.24
C THR A 267 -10.11 -0.52 -10.67
N GLU A 268 -10.75 0.19 -11.49
CA GLU A 268 -10.84 -0.27 -12.89
C GLU A 268 -9.52 -0.01 -13.64
N ILE A 269 -8.92 1.13 -13.36
CA ILE A 269 -7.65 1.50 -14.04
C ILE A 269 -6.58 0.44 -13.77
N VAL A 270 -6.61 -0.14 -12.58
CA VAL A 270 -5.45 -1.01 -12.24
C VAL A 270 -5.86 -2.48 -12.46
N SER A 271 -7.05 -2.75 -12.86
CA SER A 271 -7.46 -4.15 -13.06
C SER A 271 -6.78 -4.72 -14.31
N VAL A 272 -6.86 -6.10 -14.38
CA VAL A 272 -6.21 -6.79 -15.51
C VAL A 272 -7.30 -7.51 -16.31
N PRO A 273 -7.39 -7.13 -17.59
CA PRO A 273 -8.43 -7.79 -18.38
C PRO A 273 -8.12 -9.27 -18.62
N ALA A 274 -9.19 -10.05 -18.61
CA ALA A 274 -9.04 -11.48 -18.90
C ALA A 274 -9.33 -11.73 -20.39
N ASN A 275 -8.65 -12.79 -20.90
CA ASN A 275 -8.88 -13.10 -22.34
C ASN A 275 -10.14 -13.94 -22.55
N LYS A 276 -10.62 -14.54 -21.43
CA LYS A 276 -11.87 -15.34 -21.50
C LYS A 276 -12.73 -15.05 -20.27
N THR A 277 -14.04 -15.32 -20.52
CA THR A 277 -14.94 -15.21 -19.35
C THR A 277 -15.08 -16.58 -18.66
N LEU A 278 -14.87 -16.54 -17.34
CA LEU A 278 -15.05 -17.80 -16.59
C LEU A 278 -16.48 -17.89 -16.02
N GLN A 279 -17.11 -19.07 -16.28
CA GLN A 279 -18.45 -19.28 -15.71
C GLN A 279 -18.39 -20.29 -14.56
N ASP A 280 -19.32 -20.17 -13.63
CA ASP A 280 -19.42 -21.09 -12.48
C ASP A 280 -18.04 -21.32 -11.83
N VAL A 281 -17.42 -20.17 -11.46
CA VAL A 281 -16.03 -20.19 -10.97
C VAL A 281 -15.94 -21.06 -9.71
N ASP A 282 -17.04 -21.19 -9.00
CA ASP A 282 -17.00 -21.96 -7.74
C ASP A 282 -16.89 -23.47 -8.00
N GLN A 283 -17.15 -23.92 -9.27
CA GLN A 283 -17.08 -25.38 -9.56
C GLN A 283 -15.73 -25.76 -10.18
N ILE A 284 -14.93 -24.78 -10.42
CA ILE A 284 -13.64 -25.09 -11.08
C ILE A 284 -12.64 -25.58 -10.01
N LYS A 285 -12.00 -26.68 -10.33
CA LYS A 285 -11.06 -27.28 -9.36
C LYS A 285 -9.62 -26.93 -9.71
N GLU A 286 -9.48 -26.54 -10.94
CA GLU A 286 -8.11 -26.17 -11.33
C GLU A 286 -8.16 -25.11 -12.44
N LEU A 287 -7.18 -24.13 -12.29
CA LEU A 287 -7.06 -23.07 -13.31
C LEU A 287 -5.58 -22.89 -13.68
N LYS A 288 -5.41 -22.94 -15.04
CA LYS A 288 -4.05 -22.63 -15.50
C LYS A 288 -4.04 -21.28 -16.24
N VAL A 289 -2.97 -20.48 -15.81
CA VAL A 289 -2.90 -19.15 -16.45
C VAL A 289 -1.43 -18.88 -16.82
N ARG A 290 -1.37 -18.14 -17.93
CA ARG A 290 -0.03 -17.62 -18.24
C ARG A 290 0.14 -16.19 -17.70
N LEU A 291 1.33 -15.98 -17.00
CA LEU A 291 1.57 -14.64 -16.44
C LEU A 291 2.72 -13.98 -17.18
N GLU A 292 2.46 -12.72 -17.62
CA GLU A 292 3.54 -11.88 -18.17
C GLU A 292 3.78 -10.66 -17.28
N GLY A 293 5.09 -10.18 -17.29
CA GLY A 293 5.40 -8.95 -16.52
C GLY A 293 5.69 -9.25 -15.05
N VAL A 294 5.77 -10.74 -14.76
CA VAL A 294 6.14 -11.14 -13.38
C VAL A 294 7.44 -11.95 -13.45
N GLN A 295 8.46 -11.53 -12.64
CA GLN A 295 9.71 -12.32 -12.62
C GLN A 295 9.76 -13.22 -11.37
N GLU A 296 10.43 -14.48 -11.61
CA GLU A 296 10.59 -15.44 -10.50
C GLU A 296 11.48 -14.85 -9.38
N GLY A 297 10.98 -14.86 -8.04
CA GLY A 297 11.82 -14.39 -6.91
C GLY A 297 11.34 -13.02 -6.41
N GLU A 298 10.46 -12.35 -7.29
CA GLU A 298 9.96 -11.00 -6.91
C GLU A 298 8.68 -11.10 -6.09
N ILE A 299 8.02 -12.26 -6.19
CA ILE A 299 6.72 -12.41 -5.50
C ILE A 299 6.53 -13.89 -5.17
N PHE A 300 5.53 -14.17 -4.38
CA PHE A 300 5.30 -15.52 -3.84
C PHE A 300 4.29 -16.27 -4.72
N LEU A 301 4.88 -17.01 -5.74
CA LEU A 301 3.96 -17.62 -6.74
C LEU A 301 3.98 -19.15 -6.61
N ASP A 302 4.90 -19.68 -5.76
CA ASP A 302 4.94 -21.15 -5.58
C ASP A 302 4.66 -21.49 -4.10
N GLY A 303 3.82 -22.60 -3.93
CA GLY A 303 3.45 -23.05 -2.56
C GLY A 303 1.93 -23.22 -2.42
N GLY A 304 1.60 -24.31 -1.57
CA GLY A 304 0.16 -24.54 -1.32
C GLY A 304 -0.60 -24.91 -2.61
N ARG A 305 -1.59 -24.05 -2.93
CA ARG A 305 -2.50 -24.39 -4.05
C ARG A 305 -1.92 -23.90 -5.38
N GLN A 306 -0.69 -23.17 -5.38
CA GLN A 306 -0.14 -22.61 -6.63
C GLN A 306 1.21 -23.27 -6.97
N SER A 307 1.36 -23.61 -8.27
CA SER A 307 2.67 -24.08 -8.78
C SER A 307 3.03 -23.29 -10.05
N PHE A 308 4.23 -22.68 -9.97
CA PHE A 308 4.62 -21.77 -11.09
C PHE A 308 5.82 -22.37 -11.83
N GLU A 309 5.59 -22.64 -13.18
CA GLU A 309 6.67 -23.16 -14.02
C GLU A 309 6.56 -22.57 -15.44
N ARG A 310 7.79 -22.07 -15.87
CA ARG A 310 7.89 -21.53 -17.25
C ARG A 310 6.74 -20.57 -17.55
N ASN A 311 6.41 -19.62 -16.57
CA ASN A 311 5.43 -18.51 -16.72
C ASN A 311 4.00 -19.03 -16.70
N VAL A 312 3.89 -20.26 -16.44
CA VAL A 312 2.51 -20.80 -16.30
C VAL A 312 2.25 -21.13 -14.82
N LEU A 313 1.12 -20.54 -14.41
CA LEU A 313 0.71 -20.80 -13.01
C LEU A 313 -0.49 -21.75 -12.97
N THR A 314 -0.24 -22.83 -12.26
CA THR A 314 -1.36 -23.76 -12.01
C THR A 314 -1.91 -23.58 -10.59
N ILE A 315 -3.28 -23.41 -10.55
CA ILE A 315 -3.92 -23.21 -9.24
C ILE A 315 -4.95 -24.32 -9.03
N ARG A 316 -4.75 -24.99 -7.83
CA ARG A 316 -5.69 -26.07 -7.53
C ARG A 316 -6.41 -25.78 -6.20
N ARG A 317 -7.72 -26.09 -6.32
CA ARG A 317 -8.51 -25.80 -5.11
C ARG A 317 -8.17 -26.80 -4.00
N GLU A 318 -8.10 -26.22 -2.75
CA GLU A 318 -7.74 -27.10 -1.62
C GLU A 318 -8.92 -27.99 -1.24
N SER A 319 -8.58 -29.20 -0.68
CA SER A 319 -9.63 -30.07 -0.13
C SER A 319 -9.75 -29.87 1.39
N ILE A 320 -11.06 -29.84 1.82
CA ILE A 320 -11.21 -29.66 3.29
C ILE A 320 -11.95 -30.86 3.86
N SER A 321 -12.13 -31.99 3.19
CA SER A 321 -12.96 -33.14 3.57
C SER A 321 -12.21 -34.05 4.56
N ASN A 322 -10.85 -33.74 4.85
CA ASN A 322 -10.14 -34.64 5.79
C ASN A 322 -9.12 -33.85 6.62
N LEU A 323 -9.65 -32.76 7.21
CA LEU A 323 -8.72 -31.97 8.05
C LEU A 323 -8.76 -32.48 9.49
N PRO A 324 -7.62 -32.42 10.17
CA PRO A 324 -7.56 -32.91 11.55
C PRO A 324 -8.50 -32.12 12.47
N SER A 325 -8.89 -32.83 13.55
CA SER A 325 -9.82 -32.21 14.53
C SER A 325 -9.07 -31.25 15.47
N SER A 326 -7.63 -31.32 15.37
CA SER A 326 -6.84 -30.35 16.14
C SER A 326 -5.54 -30.01 15.39
N ILE A 327 -4.99 -28.78 15.66
CA ILE A 327 -3.76 -28.32 14.96
C ILE A 327 -2.54 -28.72 15.81
N LYS A 328 -1.73 -29.58 15.15
CA LYS A 328 -0.49 -29.91 15.88
C LYS A 328 0.49 -28.73 15.81
N ARG A 329 0.92 -28.17 16.86
CA ARG A 329 1.68 -26.91 16.96
C ARG A 329 3.17 -27.16 16.69
N ASP A 330 3.53 -28.51 16.42
CA ASP A 330 4.97 -28.80 16.32
C ASP A 330 5.44 -28.55 14.88
N GLY A 331 6.42 -27.56 14.67
CA GLY A 331 7.12 -27.40 13.37
C GLY A 331 6.46 -26.33 12.50
N LEU A 332 5.36 -25.56 13.06
CA LEU A 332 4.65 -24.50 12.29
C LEU A 332 5.36 -23.15 12.46
N PHE A 333 6.58 -23.28 13.14
CA PHE A 333 7.26 -22.04 13.62
C PHE A 333 8.64 -21.95 12.98
N GLU A 334 8.69 -21.59 11.68
CA GLU A 334 10.09 -21.37 11.20
C GLU A 334 10.40 -19.87 11.18
N ASN A 335 11.38 -19.42 12.03
CA ASN A 335 12.15 -18.16 11.93
C ASN A 335 11.63 -17.14 12.95
N GLY A 336 11.17 -17.61 14.21
CA GLY A 336 11.14 -16.70 15.39
C GLY A 336 9.96 -15.72 15.30
N LYS A 337 8.91 -15.65 14.22
CA LYS A 337 7.59 -15.00 14.20
C LYS A 337 6.51 -16.02 13.80
N THR A 338 5.57 -16.27 14.75
CA THR A 338 4.53 -17.30 14.57
C THR A 338 3.29 -16.67 13.93
N SER A 339 2.86 -17.21 12.70
CA SER A 339 1.54 -16.88 12.12
C SER A 339 0.45 -16.85 13.20
N LEU A 340 0.99 -16.63 14.51
CA LEU A 340 0.05 -16.53 15.64
C LEU A 340 0.26 -15.21 16.36
N GLU A 341 1.39 -14.57 16.06
CA GLU A 341 1.75 -13.38 16.85
C GLU A 341 1.02 -12.16 16.32
N SER A 342 0.80 -11.29 17.26
CA SER A 342 0.20 -10.01 16.85
C SER A 342 1.24 -9.13 16.15
N THR A 343 0.75 -8.24 15.29
CA THR A 343 1.55 -7.17 14.67
C THR A 343 0.78 -5.84 14.76
N PRO A 344 1.45 -4.80 14.34
CA PRO A 344 0.78 -3.49 14.42
C PRO A 344 -0.51 -3.46 13.57
N PHE A 345 -0.63 -4.24 12.50
CA PHE A 345 -1.86 -4.21 11.67
C PHE A 345 -2.82 -5.31 12.11
N ILE A 346 -2.28 -6.37 12.85
CA ILE A 346 -3.10 -7.53 13.27
C ILE A 346 -3.02 -7.66 14.79
N GLN A 347 -3.86 -6.95 15.54
CA GLN A 347 -3.75 -6.81 17.00
C GLN A 347 -4.53 -7.94 17.68
N SER A 348 -4.03 -9.23 17.38
CA SER A 348 -4.75 -10.43 17.87
C SER A 348 -4.68 -10.55 19.40
N ASP A 349 -3.74 -9.87 20.12
CA ASP A 349 -3.62 -10.03 21.60
C ASP A 349 -4.42 -8.93 22.32
N HIS A 350 -5.14 -8.09 21.49
CA HIS A 350 -5.91 -7.03 22.15
C HIS A 350 -7.16 -7.61 22.83
N PRO A 351 -7.53 -7.13 24.08
CA PRO A 351 -8.63 -7.69 24.89
C PRO A 351 -9.98 -7.65 24.13
N GLU A 352 -10.20 -6.59 23.33
CA GLU A 352 -11.49 -6.55 22.59
C GLU A 352 -11.56 -7.64 21.51
N ILE A 353 -10.43 -7.82 20.85
CA ILE A 353 -10.42 -8.91 19.85
C ILE A 353 -10.62 -10.26 20.54
N GLN A 354 -9.96 -10.53 21.64
CA GLN A 354 -10.10 -11.83 22.35
C GLN A 354 -11.54 -12.02 22.86
N ALA A 355 -12.08 -10.90 23.31
CA ALA A 355 -13.47 -11.00 23.80
C ALA A 355 -14.43 -11.37 22.67
N ARG A 356 -14.16 -10.73 21.56
CA ARG A 356 -15.04 -11.05 20.43
C ARG A 356 -14.89 -12.52 20.01
N VAL A 357 -13.76 -13.05 19.98
CA VAL A 357 -13.54 -14.46 19.63
C VAL A 357 -14.32 -15.37 20.59
N ARG A 358 -14.34 -15.02 21.90
CA ARG A 358 -15.04 -15.87 22.88
C ARG A 358 -16.55 -15.87 22.62
N GLU A 359 -16.99 -14.79 21.91
CA GLU A 359 -18.44 -14.75 21.58
C GLU A 359 -18.76 -15.56 20.33
N ILE A 360 -17.75 -15.71 19.47
CA ILE A 360 -18.04 -16.27 18.13
C ILE A 360 -17.80 -17.78 18.16
N VAL A 361 -16.76 -18.17 18.92
CA VAL A 361 -16.43 -19.61 18.81
C VAL A 361 -16.31 -20.21 20.21
N SER A 362 -16.47 -21.60 20.29
CA SER A 362 -16.18 -22.35 21.53
C SER A 362 -14.75 -22.92 21.51
N PRO A 363 -14.09 -22.92 22.68
CA PRO A 363 -12.72 -23.46 22.74
C PRO A 363 -12.65 -24.91 22.24
N ASP A 364 -13.79 -25.68 22.22
CA ASP A 364 -13.78 -27.11 21.85
C ASP A 364 -14.07 -27.29 20.36
N ASP A 365 -14.39 -26.15 19.72
CA ASP A 365 -14.61 -26.27 18.27
C ASP A 365 -13.34 -26.73 17.54
N ALA A 366 -13.67 -27.66 16.52
CA ALA A 366 -12.53 -28.01 15.64
C ALA A 366 -12.07 -26.79 14.83
N PRO A 367 -10.78 -26.74 14.34
CA PRO A 367 -10.24 -25.57 13.63
C PRO A 367 -11.11 -25.18 12.43
N LEU A 368 -11.55 -26.16 11.67
CA LEU A 368 -12.38 -25.80 10.50
C LEU A 368 -13.69 -25.13 10.94
N VAL A 369 -14.24 -25.65 12.01
CA VAL A 369 -15.50 -25.03 12.50
C VAL A 369 -15.23 -23.59 12.99
N LYS A 370 -14.14 -23.41 13.75
CA LYS A 370 -13.81 -22.04 14.18
C LYS A 370 -13.63 -21.12 12.96
N ALA A 371 -12.92 -21.65 11.97
CA ALA A 371 -12.62 -20.81 10.77
C ALA A 371 -13.92 -20.41 10.07
N LYS A 372 -14.88 -21.34 9.96
CA LYS A 372 -16.16 -21.01 9.28
C LYS A 372 -16.96 -19.96 10.07
N LYS A 373 -16.99 -20.14 11.40
CA LYS A 373 -17.76 -19.18 12.21
C LYS A 373 -17.13 -17.78 12.17
N LEU A 374 -15.83 -17.80 12.29
CA LEU A 374 -15.16 -16.46 12.28
C LEU A 374 -15.35 -15.80 10.93
N MET A 375 -15.15 -16.56 9.80
CA MET A 375 -15.28 -15.94 8.46
C MET A 375 -16.72 -15.44 8.26
N ALA A 376 -17.62 -16.29 8.68
CA ALA A 376 -19.02 -15.88 8.54
C ALA A 376 -19.32 -14.61 9.34
N TRP A 377 -18.83 -14.59 10.54
CA TRP A 377 -19.10 -13.39 11.36
C TRP A 377 -18.54 -12.12 10.69
N VAL A 378 -17.28 -12.23 10.22
CA VAL A 378 -16.68 -11.03 9.59
C VAL A 378 -17.51 -10.63 8.36
N HIS A 379 -17.91 -11.62 7.56
CA HIS A 379 -18.68 -11.33 6.33
C HIS A 379 -20.01 -10.65 6.67
N GLU A 380 -20.58 -11.02 7.76
CA GLU A 380 -21.94 -10.54 8.06
C GLU A 380 -21.89 -9.23 8.85
N ASN A 381 -20.72 -9.00 9.49
CA ASN A 381 -20.82 -7.89 10.49
C ASN A 381 -19.93 -6.72 10.04
N ILE A 382 -19.25 -6.97 8.95
CA ILE A 382 -18.44 -5.84 8.48
C ILE A 382 -19.03 -5.36 7.14
N GLN A 383 -19.48 -4.11 7.21
CA GLN A 383 -20.04 -3.53 5.98
C GLN A 383 -18.94 -3.30 4.93
N LYS A 384 -19.18 -3.78 3.64
CA LYS A 384 -18.17 -3.65 2.56
C LYS A 384 -18.24 -2.25 1.94
N ARG A 385 -17.20 -1.54 2.19
CA ARG A 385 -17.09 -0.17 1.66
C ARG A 385 -15.61 0.21 1.52
N PRO A 386 -15.36 0.95 0.39
CA PRO A 386 -13.96 1.37 0.28
C PRO A 386 -13.55 2.30 1.44
N VAL A 387 -12.40 1.89 2.00
CA VAL A 387 -11.85 2.77 3.06
C VAL A 387 -10.39 3.11 2.70
N LEU A 388 -10.15 4.54 2.82
CA LEU A 388 -8.75 4.97 2.59
C LEU A 388 -8.03 5.13 3.93
N SER A 389 -7.46 3.95 4.33
CA SER A 389 -6.74 4.01 5.63
C SER A 389 -5.63 2.95 5.65
N ILE A 390 -4.85 3.09 6.74
CA ILE A 390 -3.90 2.00 7.00
C ILE A 390 -4.63 0.86 7.74
N PRO A 391 -4.57 -0.38 7.10
CA PRO A 391 -5.35 -1.46 7.73
C PRO A 391 -5.00 -1.64 9.21
N ASN A 392 -6.17 -1.89 9.95
CA ASN A 392 -6.07 -2.04 11.42
C ASN A 392 -7.25 -2.88 11.93
N ALA A 393 -6.83 -4.09 12.45
CA ALA A 393 -7.89 -5.06 12.84
C ALA A 393 -8.79 -4.49 13.94
N LEU A 394 -8.24 -3.85 14.93
CA LEU A 394 -9.04 -3.34 16.06
C LEU A 394 -9.99 -2.24 15.60
N GLU A 395 -9.52 -1.36 14.74
CA GLU A 395 -10.42 -0.29 14.27
C GLU A 395 -11.53 -0.87 13.39
N THR A 396 -11.09 -1.85 12.60
CA THR A 396 -12.14 -2.48 11.77
C THR A 396 -13.22 -3.14 12.65
N LEU A 397 -12.81 -3.82 13.72
CA LEU A 397 -13.81 -4.38 14.64
C LEU A 397 -14.70 -3.29 15.24
N ARG A 398 -14.22 -2.12 15.55
CA ARG A 398 -15.00 -1.05 16.22
C ARG A 398 -15.91 -0.35 15.23
N ASN A 399 -15.32 -0.15 13.98
CA ASN A 399 -16.08 0.70 13.04
C ASN A 399 -17.06 -0.14 12.22
N ARG A 400 -16.81 -1.46 12.13
CA ARG A 400 -17.66 -2.42 11.41
C ARG A 400 -17.83 -2.04 9.95
N VAL A 401 -16.78 -1.45 9.37
CA VAL A 401 -16.83 -1.09 7.94
C VAL A 401 -15.41 -1.25 7.36
N GLY A 402 -15.28 -1.69 6.14
CA GLY A 402 -13.95 -1.79 5.49
C GLY A 402 -14.06 -2.51 4.15
N ASP A 403 -12.98 -2.41 3.40
CA ASP A 403 -12.91 -3.19 2.15
C ASP A 403 -12.12 -4.49 2.35
N CYS A 404 -11.53 -5.12 1.23
CA CYS A 404 -10.93 -6.46 1.35
C CYS A 404 -9.77 -6.46 2.35
N ASN A 405 -9.09 -5.33 2.54
CA ASN A 405 -7.95 -5.30 3.49
C ASN A 405 -8.42 -5.36 4.94
N GLU A 406 -9.47 -4.51 5.29
CA GLU A 406 -9.99 -4.52 6.68
C GLU A 406 -10.59 -5.90 7.02
N HIS A 407 -11.16 -6.48 5.98
CA HIS A 407 -11.72 -7.83 6.26
C HIS A 407 -10.59 -8.84 6.49
N ALA A 408 -9.59 -8.73 5.67
CA ALA A 408 -8.50 -9.73 5.76
C ALA A 408 -7.75 -9.60 7.09
N VAL A 409 -7.42 -8.31 7.46
CA VAL A 409 -6.61 -8.18 8.69
C VAL A 409 -7.47 -8.53 9.90
N LEU A 410 -8.80 -8.22 9.90
CA LEU A 410 -9.65 -8.57 11.06
C LEU A 410 -9.81 -10.09 11.15
N LEU A 411 -10.06 -10.73 9.99
CA LEU A 411 -10.17 -12.20 10.07
C LEU A 411 -8.88 -12.84 10.58
N THR A 412 -7.78 -12.31 10.14
CA THR A 412 -6.50 -12.88 10.62
C THR A 412 -6.37 -12.67 12.14
N ALA A 413 -6.72 -11.46 12.64
CA ALA A 413 -6.60 -11.21 14.10
C ALA A 413 -7.52 -12.14 14.89
N LEU A 414 -8.75 -12.35 14.39
CA LEU A 414 -9.69 -13.23 15.12
C LEU A 414 -9.21 -14.68 15.06
N ALA A 415 -8.67 -15.07 13.89
CA ALA A 415 -8.17 -16.46 13.77
C ALA A 415 -6.99 -16.70 14.71
N ARG A 416 -6.06 -15.71 14.70
CA ARG A 416 -4.85 -15.91 15.57
C ARG A 416 -5.24 -15.90 17.05
N ALA A 417 -6.23 -15.09 17.38
CA ALA A 417 -6.65 -15.02 18.80
C ALA A 417 -7.38 -16.32 19.20
N SER A 418 -7.83 -17.05 18.18
CA SER A 418 -8.54 -18.30 18.53
C SER A 418 -7.60 -19.51 18.39
N GLY A 419 -6.33 -19.19 18.05
CA GLY A 419 -5.34 -20.29 18.06
C GLY A 419 -5.12 -20.83 16.63
N ILE A 420 -5.74 -20.22 15.61
CA ILE A 420 -5.50 -20.65 14.21
C ILE A 420 -4.42 -19.77 13.58
N PRO A 421 -3.26 -20.44 13.18
CA PRO A 421 -2.29 -19.63 12.43
C PRO A 421 -2.88 -19.08 11.13
N ALA A 422 -2.59 -17.81 10.97
CA ALA A 422 -3.24 -17.18 9.82
C ALA A 422 -2.33 -16.10 9.23
N GLN A 423 -2.48 -15.97 7.85
CA GLN A 423 -1.71 -14.91 7.17
C GLN A 423 -2.63 -14.20 6.14
N VAL A 424 -2.26 -12.94 5.95
CA VAL A 424 -2.94 -12.22 4.85
C VAL A 424 -2.21 -12.51 3.53
N GLU A 425 -3.04 -12.84 2.50
CA GLU A 425 -2.49 -12.92 1.14
C GLU A 425 -3.14 -11.88 0.23
N ALA A 426 -2.32 -11.52 -0.76
CA ALA A 426 -2.87 -10.52 -1.69
C ALA A 426 -2.40 -10.84 -3.11
N GLY A 427 -3.27 -10.52 -4.09
CA GLY A 427 -2.98 -10.75 -5.51
C GLY A 427 -4.16 -10.31 -6.38
N LEU A 428 -4.56 -11.28 -7.22
CA LEU A 428 -5.65 -10.92 -8.15
C LEU A 428 -6.80 -11.92 -8.00
N VAL A 429 -8.02 -11.36 -8.20
CA VAL A 429 -9.21 -12.23 -8.20
C VAL A 429 -10.07 -11.87 -9.40
N TYR A 430 -10.59 -12.94 -10.02
CA TYR A 430 -11.37 -12.75 -11.25
C TYR A 430 -12.81 -12.33 -10.88
N GLN A 431 -13.26 -11.33 -11.66
CA GLN A 431 -14.66 -10.91 -11.52
C GLN A 431 -15.12 -10.24 -12.84
N ARG A 432 -16.05 -10.83 -13.46
CA ARG A 432 -16.75 -10.27 -14.63
C ARG A 432 -15.77 -9.87 -15.73
N GLY A 433 -14.85 -10.81 -16.01
CA GLY A 433 -14.03 -10.60 -17.24
C GLY A 433 -12.70 -9.91 -16.91
N ARG A 434 -12.56 -9.61 -15.64
CA ARG A 434 -11.28 -8.95 -15.30
C ARG A 434 -10.77 -9.52 -13.97
N PHE A 435 -9.43 -9.27 -13.77
CA PHE A 435 -8.80 -9.64 -12.49
C PHE A 435 -8.51 -8.36 -11.69
N TYR A 436 -9.06 -8.41 -10.39
CA TYR A 436 -8.87 -7.24 -9.53
C TYR A 436 -7.94 -7.56 -8.36
N TYR A 437 -7.18 -6.52 -8.03
CA TYR A 437 -6.36 -6.75 -6.83
C TYR A 437 -7.25 -6.94 -5.60
N HIS A 438 -6.77 -7.90 -4.81
CA HIS A 438 -7.63 -8.31 -3.69
C HIS A 438 -6.75 -8.87 -2.56
N ALA A 439 -7.29 -8.70 -1.34
CA ALA A 439 -6.61 -9.33 -0.18
C ALA A 439 -7.56 -10.32 0.50
N TRP A 440 -6.93 -11.46 0.86
CA TRP A 440 -7.69 -12.50 1.58
C TRP A 440 -6.80 -13.19 2.61
N ASN A 441 -7.32 -14.47 3.06
CA ASN A 441 -6.52 -15.08 4.16
C ASN A 441 -6.11 -16.51 3.81
N ALA A 442 -4.95 -16.88 4.31
CA ALA A 442 -4.56 -18.31 4.45
C ALA A 442 -4.62 -18.75 5.92
N LEU A 443 -5.51 -19.77 6.14
CA LEU A 443 -5.66 -20.32 7.51
C LEU A 443 -5.07 -21.72 7.59
N TYR A 444 -4.26 -21.88 8.62
CA TYR A 444 -3.71 -23.25 8.77
C TYR A 444 -4.67 -24.13 9.55
N LEU A 445 -5.32 -25.14 8.91
CA LEU A 445 -6.31 -26.07 9.52
C LEU A 445 -5.80 -27.50 9.44
N GLY A 446 -4.51 -27.70 9.46
CA GLY A 446 -3.79 -28.97 9.16
C GLY A 446 -2.97 -28.82 7.88
N THR A 447 -3.50 -28.02 7.10
CA THR A 447 -2.83 -27.50 5.89
C THR A 447 -3.29 -26.06 5.63
N TRP A 448 -2.53 -25.30 4.85
CA TRP A 448 -2.94 -23.92 4.55
C TRP A 448 -4.13 -23.92 3.58
N VAL A 449 -5.24 -23.31 4.12
CA VAL A 449 -6.48 -23.25 3.31
C VAL A 449 -6.85 -21.78 3.10
N THR A 450 -7.21 -21.51 1.84
CA THR A 450 -7.53 -20.11 1.51
C THR A 450 -8.97 -19.78 1.95
N ALA A 451 -9.07 -18.58 2.53
CA ALA A 451 -10.38 -18.11 3.01
C ALA A 451 -10.57 -16.64 2.63
N ASP A 452 -11.83 -16.37 2.19
CA ASP A 452 -12.11 -14.97 1.80
C ASP A 452 -13.44 -14.52 2.43
N SER A 453 -13.26 -13.63 3.44
CA SER A 453 -14.47 -13.23 4.20
C SER A 453 -15.31 -12.23 3.40
N VAL A 454 -14.66 -11.56 2.39
CA VAL A 454 -15.45 -10.61 1.58
C VAL A 454 -16.43 -11.38 0.68
N MET A 455 -15.97 -12.58 0.25
CA MET A 455 -16.80 -13.32 -0.72
C MET A 455 -17.43 -14.55 -0.06
N ASP A 456 -17.23 -14.62 1.24
CA ASP A 456 -17.76 -15.76 2.02
C ASP A 456 -17.38 -17.11 1.37
N GLN A 457 -16.04 -17.28 1.18
CA GLN A 457 -15.55 -18.53 0.56
C GLN A 457 -14.49 -19.18 1.47
N LEU A 458 -14.66 -20.53 1.64
CA LEU A 458 -13.67 -21.39 2.34
C LEU A 458 -13.81 -22.82 1.84
N PRO A 459 -12.90 -23.32 1.06
CA PRO A 459 -11.75 -22.60 0.51
C PRO A 459 -12.15 -21.61 -0.58
N ALA A 460 -11.42 -20.57 -0.75
CA ALA A 460 -11.70 -19.63 -1.86
C ALA A 460 -11.52 -20.34 -3.21
N ASP A 461 -12.21 -19.78 -4.23
CA ASP A 461 -12.15 -20.44 -5.56
C ASP A 461 -10.78 -20.21 -6.22
N VAL A 462 -10.51 -20.87 -7.39
CA VAL A 462 -9.15 -20.96 -7.97
C VAL A 462 -8.80 -19.66 -8.70
N THR A 463 -9.70 -18.68 -8.63
CA THR A 463 -9.34 -17.41 -9.31
C THR A 463 -8.55 -16.51 -8.37
N HIS A 464 -8.44 -16.90 -7.12
CA HIS A 464 -7.56 -16.15 -6.20
C HIS A 464 -6.10 -16.48 -6.48
N ILE A 465 -5.47 -15.56 -7.25
CA ILE A 465 -4.05 -15.74 -7.60
C ILE A 465 -3.17 -14.92 -6.64
N ARG A 466 -2.37 -15.72 -5.92
CA ARG A 466 -1.56 -15.07 -4.87
C ARG A 466 -0.25 -14.55 -5.48
N PHE A 467 0.06 -13.24 -5.04
CA PHE A 467 1.39 -12.68 -5.42
C PHE A 467 2.25 -12.47 -4.18
N VAL A 468 1.54 -12.09 -3.06
CA VAL A 468 2.36 -11.84 -1.85
C VAL A 468 1.64 -12.45 -0.65
N ARG A 469 2.43 -12.70 0.40
CA ARG A 469 1.89 -13.23 1.67
C ARG A 469 2.47 -12.41 2.83
N GLY A 470 1.45 -11.92 3.60
CA GLY A 470 1.81 -11.09 4.77
C GLY A 470 1.24 -9.68 4.60
N ALA A 471 0.72 -9.18 5.75
CA ALA A 471 0.07 -7.85 5.67
C ALA A 471 1.10 -6.76 5.32
N GLU A 472 2.33 -6.89 5.68
CA GLU A 472 3.36 -5.85 5.42
C GLU A 472 3.91 -5.98 4.00
N GLN A 473 3.78 -7.22 3.41
CA GLN A 473 4.43 -7.48 2.09
C GLN A 473 3.49 -7.05 0.96
N GLN A 474 2.28 -6.67 1.29
CA GLN A 474 1.33 -6.28 0.24
C GLN A 474 1.85 -5.09 -0.57
N VAL A 475 2.71 -4.26 0.00
CA VAL A 475 3.25 -3.09 -0.72
C VAL A 475 4.06 -3.55 -1.94
N ASP A 476 4.53 -4.77 -1.92
CA ASP A 476 5.36 -5.26 -3.05
C ASP A 476 4.51 -5.41 -4.31
N LEU A 477 3.19 -5.37 -4.17
CA LEU A 477 2.32 -5.52 -5.36
C LEU A 477 2.39 -4.27 -6.25
N VAL A 478 2.83 -3.16 -5.61
CA VAL A 478 2.90 -1.90 -6.39
C VAL A 478 3.74 -2.11 -7.66
N ARG A 479 4.71 -2.97 -7.65
CA ARG A 479 5.61 -3.17 -8.82
C ARG A 479 4.90 -3.93 -9.94
N LEU A 480 3.73 -4.42 -9.56
CA LEU A 480 3.08 -5.27 -10.58
C LEU A 480 1.97 -4.47 -11.27
N VAL A 481 1.61 -3.40 -10.65
CA VAL A 481 0.46 -2.66 -11.19
C VAL A 481 0.83 -2.09 -12.56
N GLY A 482 -0.01 -2.39 -13.58
CA GLY A 482 0.20 -1.85 -14.94
C GLY A 482 1.14 -2.74 -15.77
N LYS A 483 1.79 -3.77 -15.12
CA LYS A 483 2.79 -4.58 -15.88
C LYS A 483 2.27 -6.01 -16.06
N VAL A 484 1.42 -6.42 -15.13
CA VAL A 484 1.07 -7.85 -15.14
C VAL A 484 -0.04 -8.06 -16.19
N LYS A 485 0.18 -9.10 -16.95
CA LYS A 485 -0.86 -9.60 -17.87
C LYS A 485 -1.20 -11.06 -17.57
N ILE A 486 -2.53 -11.30 -17.77
CA ILE A 486 -2.95 -12.70 -17.46
C ILE A 486 -3.70 -13.26 -18.66
N GLU A 487 -3.19 -14.50 -19.00
CA GLU A 487 -3.93 -15.23 -20.04
C GLU A 487 -4.43 -16.57 -19.47
N ILE A 488 -5.78 -16.71 -19.58
CA ILE A 488 -6.35 -17.99 -19.11
C ILE A 488 -6.10 -19.07 -20.17
N LEU A 489 -5.45 -20.18 -19.72
CA LEU A 489 -5.07 -21.24 -20.70
C LEU A 489 -6.09 -22.38 -20.64
N SER A 490 -6.41 -22.80 -19.40
CA SER A 490 -7.38 -23.91 -19.31
C SER A 490 -8.01 -23.93 -17.91
N GLN A 491 -9.24 -24.66 -17.81
CA GLN A 491 -9.90 -24.90 -16.51
C GLN A 491 -10.42 -26.33 -16.46
N LYS A 492 -10.38 -26.80 -15.15
CA LYS A 492 -10.90 -28.17 -14.93
C LYS A 492 -11.91 -28.15 -13.78
N LYS A 493 -13.14 -28.74 -14.03
CA LYS A 493 -14.18 -28.83 -12.98
C LYS A 493 -14.08 -30.19 -12.27
#